data_AF-A0A3N5XVE3-F1
#
_entry.id   AF-A0A3N5XVE3-F1
#
_cell.length_a   1.000
_cell.length_b   1.000
_cell.length_c   1.000
_cell.angle_alpha   90.00
_cell.angle_beta   90.00
_cell.angle_gamma   90.00
#
_symmetry.space_group_name_H-M   'P 1'
#
loop_
_entity.id
_entity.type
_entity.pdbx_description
1 polymer ?
#
loop_
_entity_poly.entity_id
_entity_poly.type
_entity_poly.pdbx_seq_one_letter_code
_entity_poly.pdbx_strand_id
1 'polypeptide(L)'
;MANHNCRVIRELDAEVKTNGEIEVEGKGLILGGGNNVGRATGQSVLATLICEAAAPFTLHNTNLAGVPLAPNGDFKIDDVLTTIPPSDCASPMLLIRNASGGTWFAAGIPKQD
;
A
#
# COMPACT_ATOMS: atom_id res chain seq x y z
N MET A 1 20.17 30.03 6.00
CA MET A 1 20.34 28.56 6.01
C MET A 1 19.14 27.96 5.30
N ALA A 2 19.35 27.17 4.24
CA ALA A 2 18.24 26.51 3.56
C ALA A 2 17.84 25.27 4.35
N ASN A 3 16.60 25.23 4.86
CA ASN A 3 16.06 24.01 5.45
C ASN A 3 15.75 23.02 4.33
N HIS A 4 16.30 21.81 4.44
CA HIS A 4 16.01 20.70 3.54
C HIS A 4 15.05 19.75 4.28
N ASN A 5 13.75 19.87 4.00
CA ASN A 5 12.74 19.01 4.59
C ASN A 5 12.58 17.75 3.72
N CYS A 6 13.17 16.63 4.12
CA CYS A 6 12.99 15.34 3.46
C CYS A 6 11.89 14.55 4.15
N ARG A 7 10.82 14.16 3.43
CA ARG A 7 9.78 13.24 3.93
C ARG A 7 9.61 12.07 2.94
N VAL A 8 9.53 10.84 3.46
CA VAL A 8 9.50 9.59 2.67
C VAL A 8 8.09 9.01 2.56
N ILE A 9 7.29 9.13 3.63
CA ILE A 9 5.83 9.00 3.63
C ILE A 9 5.36 10.12 4.56
N ARG A 10 4.44 10.96 4.07
CA ARG A 10 3.86 12.05 4.85
C ARG A 10 2.60 11.60 5.57
N GLU A 11 1.81 10.81 4.86
CA GLU A 11 0.48 10.38 5.29
C GLU A 11 0.13 9.12 4.52
N LEU A 12 -0.55 8.20 5.17
CA LEU A 12 -1.19 7.05 4.57
C LEU A 12 -2.52 6.86 5.28
N ASP A 13 -3.60 6.99 4.55
CA ASP A 13 -4.94 6.65 4.99
C ASP A 13 -5.43 5.44 4.17
N ALA A 14 -6.10 4.53 4.84
CA ALA A 14 -6.62 3.32 4.22
C ALA A 14 -7.88 2.85 4.93
N GLU A 15 -8.92 2.60 4.13
CA GLU A 15 -10.17 1.99 4.54
C GLU A 15 -10.41 0.74 3.71
N VAL A 16 -10.75 -0.37 4.38
CA VAL A 16 -11.18 -1.61 3.71
C VAL A 16 -12.53 -2.02 4.28
N LYS A 17 -13.50 -2.19 3.39
CA LYS A 17 -14.84 -2.63 3.75
C LYS A 17 -14.98 -4.14 3.67
N THR A 18 -15.95 -4.69 4.38
CA THR A 18 -16.22 -6.14 4.43
C THR A 18 -16.65 -6.74 3.08
N ASN A 19 -17.10 -5.92 2.13
CA ASN A 19 -17.41 -6.35 0.77
C ASN A 19 -16.18 -6.35 -0.17
N GLY A 20 -14.99 -6.02 0.35
CA GLY A 20 -13.74 -5.99 -0.41
C GLY A 20 -13.47 -4.66 -1.12
N GLU A 21 -14.34 -3.66 -1.03
CA GLU A 21 -14.01 -2.29 -1.45
C GLU A 21 -12.84 -1.76 -0.60
N ILE A 22 -11.88 -1.11 -1.25
CA ILE A 22 -10.70 -0.56 -0.62
C ILE A 22 -10.38 0.81 -1.20
N GLU A 23 -10.19 1.78 -0.31
CA GLU A 23 -9.65 3.09 -0.64
C GLU A 23 -8.34 3.30 0.13
N VAL A 24 -7.28 3.65 -0.57
CA VAL A 24 -5.98 3.99 0.02
C VAL A 24 -5.46 5.27 -0.59
N GLU A 25 -5.14 6.24 0.26
CA GLU A 25 -4.48 7.48 -0.13
C GLU A 25 -3.11 7.58 0.54
N GLY A 26 -2.06 7.60 -0.27
CA GLY A 26 -0.69 7.75 0.19
C GLY A 26 -0.08 9.06 -0.28
N LYS A 27 0.63 9.74 0.63
CA LYS A 27 1.31 11.00 0.35
C LYS A 27 2.82 10.87 0.47
N GLY A 28 3.54 11.21 -0.58
CA GLY A 28 4.99 11.36 -0.57
C GLY A 28 5.79 10.07 -0.67
N LEU A 29 5.19 8.94 -1.05
CA LEU A 29 5.87 7.64 -1.12
C LEU A 29 7.05 7.66 -2.07
N ILE A 30 8.21 7.28 -1.55
CA ILE A 30 9.43 7.11 -2.32
C ILE A 30 9.95 5.69 -2.12
N LEU A 31 10.25 4.99 -3.22
CA LEU A 31 10.74 3.62 -3.15
C LEU A 31 12.13 3.54 -2.51
N GLY A 32 12.29 2.59 -1.60
CA GLY A 32 13.44 2.51 -0.69
C GLY A 32 14.69 1.78 -1.20
N GLY A 33 14.68 1.19 -2.40
CA GLY A 33 15.76 0.30 -2.84
C GLY A 33 16.15 0.41 -4.32
N GLY A 34 17.45 0.28 -4.60
CA GLY A 34 18.02 0.29 -5.95
C GLY A 34 18.36 1.70 -6.47
N ASN A 35 18.64 1.80 -7.78
CA ASN A 35 19.11 3.04 -8.42
C ASN A 35 18.08 4.18 -8.42
N ASN A 36 16.82 3.88 -8.13
CA ASN A 36 15.72 4.86 -8.06
C ASN A 36 15.36 5.24 -6.63
N VAL A 37 16.18 4.89 -5.64
CA VAL A 37 15.98 5.34 -4.26
C VAL A 37 15.86 6.87 -4.23
N GLY A 38 14.89 7.38 -3.48
CA GLY A 38 14.66 8.83 -3.45
C GLY A 38 13.72 9.36 -4.54
N ARG A 39 13.23 8.52 -5.48
CA ARG A 39 12.53 8.98 -6.69
C ARG A 39 11.29 8.15 -7.07
N ALA A 40 10.27 8.83 -7.58
CA ALA A 40 9.13 8.23 -8.28
C ALA A 40 9.34 8.36 -9.80
N THR A 41 9.93 7.34 -10.41
CA THR A 41 10.34 7.29 -11.83
C THR A 41 9.42 6.40 -12.67
N GLY A 42 8.11 6.45 -12.42
CA GLY A 42 7.11 5.69 -13.18
C GLY A 42 6.79 4.30 -12.60
N GLN A 43 7.03 4.07 -11.31
CA GLN A 43 6.59 2.86 -10.64
C GLN A 43 5.10 2.93 -10.30
N SER A 44 4.50 1.74 -10.17
CA SER A 44 3.11 1.58 -9.73
C SER A 44 3.04 0.81 -8.43
N VAL A 45 1.98 1.05 -7.67
CA VAL A 45 1.74 0.42 -6.38
C VAL A 45 0.38 -0.26 -6.34
N LEU A 46 0.29 -1.34 -5.58
CA LEU A 46 -0.95 -2.07 -5.32
C LEU A 46 -1.10 -2.32 -3.81
N ALA A 47 -2.34 -2.60 -3.40
CA ALA A 47 -2.64 -2.99 -2.03
C ALA A 47 -2.86 -4.50 -1.93
N THR A 48 -2.32 -5.10 -0.87
CA THR A 48 -2.57 -6.49 -0.49
C THR A 48 -3.05 -6.52 0.96
N LEU A 49 -4.24 -7.06 1.19
CA LEU A 49 -4.73 -7.39 2.53
C LEU A 49 -4.45 -8.87 2.83
N ILE A 50 -3.99 -9.12 4.05
CA ILE A 50 -3.83 -10.45 4.67
C ILE A 50 -4.66 -10.44 5.96
N CYS A 51 -5.34 -11.54 6.26
CA CYS A 51 -6.18 -11.66 7.46
C CYS A 51 -5.64 -12.67 8.49
N GLU A 52 -4.64 -13.48 8.11
CA GLU A 52 -4.06 -14.50 8.97
C GLU A 52 -2.88 -13.98 9.80
N ALA A 53 -2.84 -14.35 11.08
CA ALA A 53 -1.74 -13.99 11.99
C ALA A 53 -0.46 -14.82 11.75
N ALA A 54 -0.57 -15.95 11.04
CA ALA A 54 0.54 -16.86 10.74
C ALA A 54 0.29 -17.58 9.40
N ALA A 55 1.36 -18.11 8.81
CA ALA A 55 1.27 -18.84 7.55
C ALA A 55 0.38 -20.10 7.65
N PRO A 56 -0.30 -20.51 6.56
CA PRO A 56 -0.26 -19.91 5.22
C PRO A 56 -1.06 -18.61 5.10
N PHE A 57 -0.54 -17.65 4.32
CA PHE A 57 -1.21 -16.37 4.07
C PHE A 57 -2.04 -16.41 2.79
N THR A 58 -3.27 -15.90 2.85
CA THR A 58 -4.09 -15.63 1.67
C THR A 58 -3.91 -14.18 1.27
N LEU A 59 -3.48 -13.93 0.03
CA LEU A 59 -3.28 -12.57 -0.46
C LEU A 59 -4.55 -12.06 -1.15
N HIS A 60 -5.20 -11.08 -0.54
CA HIS A 60 -6.31 -10.35 -1.14
C HIS A 60 -5.75 -9.09 -1.80
N ASN A 61 -5.62 -9.09 -3.13
CA ASN A 61 -4.96 -8.00 -3.86
C ASN A 61 -5.97 -7.12 -4.59
N THR A 62 -5.66 -5.84 -4.71
CA THR A 62 -6.22 -4.98 -5.78
C THR A 62 -5.67 -5.40 -7.14
N ASN A 63 -6.01 -4.67 -8.21
CA ASN A 63 -5.48 -4.93 -9.55
C ASN A 63 -3.93 -5.01 -9.53
N LEU A 64 -3.39 -6.12 -10.05
CA LEU A 64 -1.95 -6.38 -10.07
C LEU A 64 -1.14 -5.42 -10.95
N ALA A 65 -1.79 -4.73 -11.90
CA ALA A 65 -1.16 -3.65 -12.65
C ALA A 65 -0.78 -2.44 -11.75
N GLY A 66 -1.49 -2.29 -10.63
CA GLY A 66 -1.32 -1.19 -9.68
C GLY A 66 -1.71 0.18 -10.25
N VAL A 67 -1.59 1.19 -9.42
CA VAL A 67 -1.77 2.61 -9.76
C VAL A 67 -0.42 3.30 -9.85
N PRO A 68 -0.19 4.18 -10.83
CA PRO A 68 1.08 4.88 -10.96
C PRO A 68 1.31 5.85 -9.80
N LEU A 69 2.57 5.98 -9.36
CA LEU A 69 2.97 7.05 -8.46
C LEU A 69 3.02 8.38 -9.22
N ALA A 70 2.51 9.44 -8.58
CA ALA A 70 2.79 10.80 -9.01
C ALA A 70 4.29 11.13 -8.83
N PRO A 71 4.83 12.16 -9.51
CA PRO A 71 6.24 12.54 -9.38
C PRO A 71 6.69 12.88 -7.95
N ASN A 72 5.74 13.33 -7.11
CA ASN A 72 5.97 13.62 -5.70
C ASN A 72 5.77 12.41 -4.78
N GLY A 73 5.50 11.23 -5.34
CA GLY A 73 5.27 10.00 -4.58
C GLY A 73 3.83 9.81 -4.09
N ASP A 74 2.90 10.71 -4.42
CA ASP A 74 1.50 10.52 -4.04
C ASP A 74 0.85 9.40 -4.88
N PHE A 75 -0.11 8.68 -4.31
CA PHE A 75 -0.94 7.71 -5.01
C PHE A 75 -2.33 7.62 -4.39
N LYS A 76 -3.29 7.16 -5.21
CA LYS A 76 -4.63 6.81 -4.78
C LYS A 76 -5.02 5.46 -5.37
N ILE A 77 -5.43 4.53 -4.51
CA ILE A 77 -6.04 3.26 -4.89
C ILE A 77 -7.52 3.36 -4.51
N ASP A 78 -8.40 3.13 -5.46
CA ASP A 78 -9.84 3.03 -5.30
C ASP A 78 -10.25 1.83 -6.14
N ASP A 79 -10.40 0.68 -5.49
CA ASP A 79 -10.49 -0.62 -6.16
C ASP A 79 -11.29 -1.62 -5.31
N VAL A 80 -11.46 -2.83 -5.84
CA VAL A 80 -12.04 -3.99 -5.14
C VAL A 80 -11.01 -5.10 -5.08
N LEU A 81 -10.90 -5.74 -3.91
CA LEU A 81 -10.05 -6.90 -3.72
C LEU A 81 -10.50 -8.07 -4.62
N THR A 82 -9.55 -8.63 -5.37
CA THR A 82 -9.78 -9.72 -6.34
C THR A 82 -10.33 -10.99 -5.70
N THR A 83 -10.05 -11.20 -4.41
CA THR A 83 -10.70 -12.18 -3.56
C THR A 83 -11.26 -11.46 -2.33
N ILE A 84 -12.57 -11.60 -2.08
CA ILE A 84 -13.21 -10.95 -0.92
C ILE A 84 -12.65 -11.57 0.37
N PRO A 85 -12.10 -10.77 1.29
CA PRO A 85 -11.60 -11.25 2.57
C PRO A 85 -12.73 -11.75 3.47
N PRO A 86 -12.46 -12.67 4.41
CA PRO A 86 -13.42 -13.04 5.45
C PRO A 86 -13.92 -11.81 6.20
N SER A 87 -15.22 -11.77 6.53
CA SER A 87 -15.83 -10.63 7.22
C SER A 87 -15.27 -10.38 8.62
N ASP A 88 -14.68 -11.40 9.23
CA ASP A 88 -14.12 -11.39 10.58
C ASP A 88 -12.60 -11.12 10.61
N CYS A 89 -11.96 -10.82 9.47
CA CYS A 89 -10.52 -10.59 9.25
C CYS A 89 -9.72 -10.37 10.55
N ALA A 90 -9.31 -11.48 11.18
CA ALA A 90 -8.93 -11.49 12.60
C ALA A 90 -7.59 -10.78 12.87
N SER A 91 -6.71 -10.74 11.87
CA SER A 91 -5.42 -10.06 11.93
C SER A 91 -5.20 -9.28 10.63
N PRO A 92 -5.82 -8.09 10.48
CA PRO A 92 -5.73 -7.35 9.23
C PRO A 92 -4.33 -6.76 9.08
N MET A 93 -3.66 -7.13 8.00
CA MET A 93 -2.36 -6.58 7.62
C MET A 93 -2.47 -6.03 6.20
N LEU A 94 -2.41 -4.71 6.08
CA LEU A 94 -2.46 -4.03 4.78
C LEU A 94 -1.03 -3.73 4.30
N LEU A 95 -0.64 -4.33 3.19
CA LEU A 95 0.64 -4.07 2.56
C LEU A 95 0.44 -3.18 1.35
N ILE A 96 1.23 -2.12 1.23
CA ILE A 96 1.38 -1.40 -0.03
C ILE A 96 2.67 -1.86 -0.70
N ARG A 97 2.53 -2.34 -1.94
CA ARG A 97 3.56 -3.10 -2.64
C ARG A 97 3.85 -2.49 -4.00
N ASN A 98 5.08 -2.60 -4.46
CA ASN A 98 5.44 -2.30 -5.83
C ASN A 98 4.77 -3.34 -6.74
N ALA A 99 4.00 -2.87 -7.73
CA ALA A 99 3.36 -3.73 -8.71
C ALA A 99 4.41 -4.54 -9.52
N SER A 100 5.58 -3.95 -9.75
CA SER A 100 6.73 -4.63 -10.34
C SER A 100 7.51 -5.38 -9.27
N GLY A 101 7.36 -6.71 -9.23
CA GLY A 101 8.14 -7.60 -8.37
C GLY A 101 7.58 -7.82 -6.96
N GLY A 102 6.53 -7.08 -6.57
CA GLY A 102 5.75 -7.38 -5.36
C GLY A 102 6.46 -7.08 -4.04
N THR A 103 7.55 -6.30 -4.05
CA THR A 103 8.22 -5.86 -2.82
C THR A 103 7.33 -4.91 -2.03
N TRP A 104 7.19 -5.16 -0.73
CA TRP A 104 6.40 -4.30 0.16
C TRP A 104 7.29 -3.20 0.76
N PHE A 105 6.71 -2.03 1.00
CA PHE A 105 7.42 -0.88 1.55
C PHE A 105 6.71 -0.24 2.75
N ALA A 106 5.43 -0.53 2.95
CA ALA A 106 4.67 -0.16 4.13
C ALA A 106 3.74 -1.31 4.51
N ALA A 107 3.61 -1.55 5.82
CA ALA A 107 2.65 -2.46 6.40
C ALA A 107 1.82 -1.68 7.44
N GLY A 108 0.52 -1.56 7.18
CA GLY A 108 -0.44 -1.03 8.14
C GLY A 108 -0.84 -2.11 9.15
N ILE A 109 -1.09 -1.67 10.38
CA ILE A 109 -1.74 -2.45 11.43
C ILE A 109 -3.12 -1.84 11.72
N PRO A 110 -4.08 -2.59 12.27
CA PRO A 110 -5.39 -2.03 12.60
C PRO A 110 -5.25 -0.83 13.54
N LYS A 111 -6.12 0.16 13.33
CA LYS A 111 -6.25 1.30 14.23
C LYS A 111 -6.54 0.79 15.64
N GLN A 112 -5.81 1.30 16.62
CA GLN A 112 -6.07 1.09 18.03
C GLN A 112 -6.91 2.28 18.52
N ASP A 113 -8.04 2.00 19.16
CA ASP A 113 -8.91 3.01 19.78
C ASP A 113 -8.29 3.62 21.05
#